data_AF-G8LFC1-F1
#
_entry.id   AF-G8LFC1-F1
#
_cell.length_a   1.000
_cell.length_b   1.000
_cell.length_c   1.000
_cell.angle_alpha   90.00
_cell.angle_beta   90.00
_cell.angle_gamma   90.00
#
_symmetry.space_group_name_H-M   'P 1'
#
loop_
_entity.id
_entity.type
_entity.pdbx_description
1 polymer ?
#
loop_
_entity_poly.entity_id
_entity_poly.type
_entity_poly.pdbx_seq_one_letter_code
_entity_poly.pdbx_strand_id
1 'polypeptide(L)'
;MSECLAARVDDEIAHTASKGWMIAGLVGGAILGAAAVVVTGGTALVAVSAVAAGACAAGGLGELLGSMSWAPRHTTGTLKEGSPNVFINSRKAIRAHLSAGECDEHSGSLQRVAEGSIKVYINNFPASRTGDKLTCSAEISQGSRNVIIGGSKVQTDEISPEIPEWVNWTMLAVGAGAMAVLASPAIALLSTLGAMGGGTVGSYAGGMLFGEGSDGQKWGMLIGSVIGGGAGMKGGARFDAWRAGKIPVVKPVGANPLGATALNKPKMSLSEAVGKNLANTWVTKGRLLAEQGDKRLSSLLTDDEVGALYGYTTNEGYPMVNNALRGQTELTPEIQAFADHATNALDKLPSYEGITYRGATLPENVLMENQVGRVVSDPAFMSTDQKVPFSGDTTIKINGKTGKPIDFLSEYKGTETEVLFKPGTKFEVIERVDSGGKTALTYKEL
;
A
#
# COMPACT_ATOMS: atom_id res chain seq x y z
N MET A 1 -43.65 -6.02 1.26
CA MET A 1 -43.80 -5.54 2.66
C MET A 1 -43.43 -6.68 3.56
N SER A 2 -42.51 -6.47 4.51
CA SER A 2 -42.16 -7.52 5.47
C SER A 2 -43.29 -7.73 6.47
N GLU A 3 -43.64 -8.99 6.65
CA GLU A 3 -44.56 -9.48 7.67
C GLU A 3 -43.70 -10.03 8.81
N CYS A 4 -43.74 -9.38 9.98
CA CYS A 4 -42.89 -9.73 11.12
C CYS A 4 -43.75 -10.11 12.33
N LEU A 5 -43.25 -11.03 13.16
CA LEU A 5 -43.94 -11.49 14.35
C LEU A 5 -44.07 -10.36 15.37
N ALA A 6 -45.25 -10.19 15.96
CA ALA A 6 -45.53 -9.13 16.92
C ALA A 6 -44.72 -9.32 18.22
N ALA A 7 -44.13 -8.24 18.73
CA ALA A 7 -43.35 -8.27 19.97
C ALA A 7 -44.24 -8.09 21.21
N ARG A 8 -43.85 -8.76 22.30
CA ARG A 8 -44.56 -8.78 23.58
C ARG A 8 -43.60 -8.60 24.75
N VAL A 9 -44.13 -8.19 25.90
CA VAL A 9 -43.35 -8.18 27.16
C VAL A 9 -42.80 -9.58 27.44
N ASP A 10 -41.55 -9.63 27.91
CA ASP A 10 -40.65 -10.76 28.13
C ASP A 10 -40.05 -11.38 26.85
N ASP A 11 -40.37 -10.88 25.66
CA ASP A 11 -39.71 -11.38 24.44
C ASP A 11 -38.25 -10.90 24.47
N GLU A 12 -37.36 -11.77 24.02
CA GLU A 12 -35.91 -11.55 24.03
C GLU A 12 -35.48 -10.42 23.08
N ILE A 13 -34.44 -9.70 23.51
CA ILE A 13 -33.70 -8.75 22.68
C ILE A 13 -32.27 -9.25 22.51
N ALA A 14 -31.65 -8.92 21.38
CA ALA A 14 -30.31 -9.36 21.05
C ALA A 14 -29.49 -8.26 20.37
N HIS A 15 -28.20 -8.23 20.68
CA HIS A 15 -27.24 -7.44 19.93
C HIS A 15 -26.65 -8.22 18.75
N THR A 16 -26.08 -7.49 17.81
CA THR A 16 -25.32 -8.10 16.72
C THR A 16 -23.91 -8.46 17.21
N ALA A 17 -23.19 -9.30 16.47
CA ALA A 17 -21.79 -9.60 16.77
C ALA A 17 -20.81 -8.56 16.18
N SER A 18 -21.24 -7.30 15.95
CA SER A 18 -20.50 -6.32 15.14
C SER A 18 -19.11 -6.02 15.70
N LYS A 19 -18.96 -5.95 17.03
CA LYS A 19 -17.66 -5.78 17.70
C LYS A 19 -16.70 -6.96 17.42
N GLY A 20 -17.22 -8.19 17.43
CA GLY A 20 -16.43 -9.39 17.13
C GLY A 20 -15.93 -9.41 15.69
N TRP A 21 -16.81 -9.07 14.74
CA TRP A 21 -16.46 -8.94 13.33
C TRP A 21 -15.47 -7.80 13.05
N MET A 22 -15.55 -6.70 13.81
CA MET A 22 -14.57 -5.63 13.73
C MET A 22 -13.16 -6.12 14.10
N ILE A 23 -13.03 -6.86 15.21
CA ILE A 23 -11.75 -7.44 15.63
C ILE A 23 -11.25 -8.44 14.60
N ALA A 24 -12.12 -9.32 14.11
CA ALA A 24 -11.78 -10.28 13.06
C ALA A 24 -11.30 -9.59 11.77
N GLY A 25 -11.97 -8.50 11.37
CA GLY A 25 -11.59 -7.69 10.22
C GLY A 25 -10.21 -7.03 10.40
N LEU A 26 -9.90 -6.52 11.59
CA LEU A 26 -8.60 -5.92 11.89
C LEU A 26 -7.46 -6.97 11.85
N VAL A 27 -7.67 -8.12 12.49
CA VAL A 27 -6.68 -9.21 12.48
C VAL A 27 -6.50 -9.78 11.07
N GLY A 28 -7.61 -10.05 10.36
CA GLY A 28 -7.58 -10.54 8.99
C GLY A 28 -6.90 -9.56 8.04
N GLY A 29 -7.20 -8.26 8.17
CA GLY A 29 -6.56 -7.20 7.39
C GLY A 29 -5.06 -7.10 7.65
N ALA A 30 -4.62 -7.21 8.91
CA ALA A 30 -3.20 -7.21 9.26
C ALA A 30 -2.46 -8.44 8.69
N ILE A 31 -3.06 -9.63 8.78
CA ILE A 31 -2.48 -10.87 8.21
C ILE A 31 -2.39 -10.77 6.69
N LEU A 32 -3.45 -10.32 6.02
CA LEU A 32 -3.45 -10.15 4.56
C LEU A 32 -2.45 -9.07 4.12
N GLY A 33 -2.34 -7.98 4.87
CA GLY A 33 -1.33 -6.94 4.63
C GLY A 33 0.09 -7.50 4.76
N ALA A 34 0.39 -8.23 5.84
CA ALA A 34 1.70 -8.86 6.04
C ALA A 34 2.02 -9.89 4.94
N ALA A 35 1.04 -10.72 4.57
CA ALA A 35 1.20 -11.69 3.48
C ALA A 35 1.43 -10.99 2.14
N ALA A 36 0.73 -9.90 1.85
CA ALA A 36 0.95 -9.11 0.63
C ALA A 36 2.38 -8.56 0.57
N VAL A 37 2.94 -8.11 1.71
CA VAL A 37 4.35 -7.68 1.79
C VAL A 37 5.30 -8.84 1.49
N VAL A 38 5.11 -9.98 2.14
CA VAL A 38 5.99 -11.16 1.99
C VAL A 38 5.96 -11.71 0.56
N VAL A 39 4.77 -11.82 -0.03
CA VAL A 39 4.59 -12.47 -1.34
C VAL A 39 4.97 -11.55 -2.49
N THR A 40 4.65 -10.27 -2.40
CA THR A 40 4.74 -9.34 -3.54
C THR A 40 5.83 -8.28 -3.38
N GLY A 41 6.61 -8.35 -2.30
CA GLY A 41 7.60 -7.32 -1.95
C GLY A 41 6.96 -5.98 -1.58
N GLY A 42 5.66 -5.96 -1.25
CA GLY A 42 4.92 -4.74 -0.90
C GLY A 42 4.09 -4.14 -2.05
N THR A 43 4.28 -4.57 -3.30
CA THR A 43 3.56 -4.02 -4.47
C THR A 43 2.04 -4.19 -4.37
N ALA A 44 1.56 -5.34 -3.87
CA ALA A 44 0.12 -5.57 -3.68
C ALA A 44 -0.45 -4.88 -2.43
N LEU A 45 0.40 -4.34 -1.55
CA LEU A 45 -0.06 -3.72 -0.31
C LEU A 45 -0.93 -2.50 -0.59
N VAL A 46 -0.60 -1.69 -1.61
CA VAL A 46 -1.41 -0.51 -1.99
C VAL A 46 -2.82 -0.91 -2.43
N ALA A 47 -2.94 -1.99 -3.21
CA ALA A 47 -4.25 -2.49 -3.64
C ALA A 47 -5.04 -3.07 -2.45
N VAL A 48 -4.39 -3.87 -1.60
CA VAL A 48 -5.00 -4.46 -0.40
C VAL A 48 -5.46 -3.38 0.58
N SER A 49 -4.61 -2.38 0.84
CA SER A 49 -4.91 -1.27 1.74
C SER A 49 -6.02 -0.36 1.20
N ALA A 50 -6.14 -0.21 -0.13
CA ALA A 50 -7.24 0.55 -0.71
C ALA A 50 -8.58 -0.17 -0.63
N VAL A 51 -8.57 -1.50 -0.80
CA VAL A 51 -9.76 -2.33 -0.52
C VAL A 51 -10.15 -2.20 0.95
N ALA A 52 -9.18 -2.28 1.87
CA ALA A 52 -9.43 -2.13 3.29
C ALA A 52 -9.97 -0.73 3.66
N ALA A 53 -9.36 0.34 3.15
CA ALA A 53 -9.81 1.71 3.39
C ALA A 53 -11.20 1.96 2.79
N GLY A 54 -11.48 1.42 1.60
CA GLY A 54 -12.80 1.50 0.99
C GLY A 54 -13.87 0.75 1.78
N ALA A 55 -13.50 -0.35 2.42
CA ALA A 55 -14.40 -1.10 3.29
C ALA A 55 -14.68 -0.36 4.61
N CYS A 56 -13.69 0.36 5.16
CA CYS A 56 -13.91 1.25 6.31
C CYS A 56 -14.84 2.42 5.97
N ALA A 57 -14.76 2.96 4.75
CA ALA A 57 -15.62 4.05 4.29
C ALA A 57 -17.10 3.65 4.14
N ALA A 58 -17.40 2.36 4.05
CA ALA A 58 -18.75 1.81 3.95
C ALA A 58 -19.39 1.49 5.32
N GLY A 59 -19.06 2.24 6.37
CA GLY A 59 -19.55 1.96 7.73
C GLY A 59 -18.80 0.84 8.46
N GLY A 60 -17.65 0.41 7.95
CA GLY A 60 -16.80 -0.60 8.57
C GLY A 60 -17.23 -2.05 8.29
N LEU A 61 -16.26 -2.93 7.99
CA LEU A 61 -16.53 -4.36 7.75
C LEU A 61 -17.16 -5.05 8.95
N GLY A 62 -16.84 -4.61 10.17
CA GLY A 62 -17.38 -5.21 11.39
C GLY A 62 -18.88 -5.02 11.53
N GLU A 63 -19.35 -3.79 11.38
CA GLU A 63 -20.78 -3.46 11.45
C GLU A 63 -21.56 -4.02 10.25
N LEU A 64 -20.95 -3.98 9.06
CA LEU A 64 -21.55 -4.57 7.87
C LEU A 64 -21.75 -6.08 8.02
N LEU A 65 -20.71 -6.82 8.42
CA LEU A 65 -20.81 -8.27 8.59
C LEU A 65 -21.66 -8.64 9.81
N GLY A 66 -21.54 -7.90 10.91
CA GLY A 66 -22.32 -8.13 12.12
C GLY A 66 -23.82 -7.88 11.94
N SER A 67 -24.21 -6.93 11.08
CA SER A 67 -25.61 -6.63 10.81
C SER A 67 -26.28 -7.55 9.78
N MET A 68 -25.54 -8.49 9.15
CA MET A 68 -26.12 -9.42 8.19
C MET A 68 -27.16 -10.34 8.83
N SER A 69 -28.15 -10.79 8.05
CA SER A 69 -29.19 -11.68 8.57
C SER A 69 -28.64 -13.01 9.10
N TRP A 70 -27.58 -13.54 8.47
CA TRP A 70 -26.88 -14.77 8.85
C TRP A 70 -25.91 -14.60 10.02
N ALA A 71 -25.58 -13.37 10.40
CA ALA A 71 -24.61 -13.11 11.46
C ALA A 71 -25.17 -13.56 12.82
N PRO A 72 -24.32 -14.17 13.67
CA PRO A 72 -24.74 -14.55 15.02
C PRO A 72 -25.25 -13.35 15.80
N ARG A 73 -26.35 -13.57 16.52
CA ARG A 73 -26.90 -12.67 17.54
C ARG A 73 -26.81 -13.37 18.88
N HIS A 74 -26.56 -12.61 19.93
CA HIS A 74 -26.60 -13.12 21.30
C HIS A 74 -27.68 -12.36 22.06
N THR A 75 -28.50 -13.12 22.80
CA THR A 75 -29.55 -12.54 23.64
C THR A 75 -28.91 -11.76 24.78
N THR A 76 -29.33 -10.51 24.94
CA THR A 76 -28.77 -9.55 25.91
C THR A 76 -29.83 -9.00 26.84
N GLY A 77 -31.04 -9.58 26.85
CA GLY A 77 -32.08 -9.17 27.79
C GLY A 77 -33.48 -9.42 27.27
N THR A 78 -34.46 -8.71 27.85
CA THR A 78 -35.89 -8.91 27.55
C THR A 78 -36.69 -7.62 27.64
N LEU A 79 -37.81 -7.55 26.90
CA LEU A 79 -38.75 -6.44 26.97
C LEU A 79 -39.52 -6.46 28.31
N LYS A 80 -39.63 -5.33 29.00
CA LYS A 80 -40.26 -5.28 30.35
C LYS A 80 -41.56 -4.48 30.37
N GLU A 81 -41.65 -3.42 29.57
CA GLU A 81 -42.80 -2.51 29.56
C GLU A 81 -43.60 -2.63 28.26
N GLY A 82 -44.93 -2.69 28.37
CA GLY A 82 -45.85 -2.92 27.26
C GLY A 82 -47.09 -2.04 27.32
N SER A 83 -48.05 -2.32 26.44
CA SER A 83 -49.37 -1.69 26.46
C SER A 83 -50.11 -2.00 27.77
N PRO A 84 -50.85 -1.03 28.33
CA PRO A 84 -51.67 -1.26 29.52
C PRO A 84 -52.92 -2.11 29.26
N ASN A 85 -53.40 -2.17 28.01
CA ASN A 85 -54.70 -2.76 27.68
C ASN A 85 -54.75 -3.59 26.39
N VAL A 86 -53.67 -3.63 25.59
CA VAL A 86 -53.57 -4.48 24.40
C VAL A 86 -52.61 -5.63 24.68
N PHE A 87 -53.10 -6.85 24.50
CA PHE A 87 -52.38 -8.08 24.77
C PHE A 87 -52.31 -8.94 23.52
N ILE A 88 -51.17 -9.60 23.31
CA ILE A 88 -50.93 -10.56 22.25
C ILE A 88 -50.50 -11.86 22.92
N ASN A 89 -51.30 -12.92 22.73
CA ASN A 89 -51.14 -14.19 23.46
C ASN A 89 -50.98 -14.01 24.98
N SER A 90 -51.86 -13.22 25.60
CA SER A 90 -51.88 -12.93 27.04
C SER A 90 -50.67 -12.17 27.59
N ARG A 91 -49.75 -11.69 26.74
CA ARG A 91 -48.63 -10.84 27.12
C ARG A 91 -48.84 -9.45 26.55
N LYS A 92 -48.45 -8.41 27.29
CA LYS A 92 -48.66 -7.02 26.87
C LYS A 92 -47.94 -6.76 25.55
N ALA A 93 -48.63 -6.15 24.59
CA ALA A 93 -48.05 -5.82 23.29
C ALA A 93 -47.06 -4.66 23.39
N ILE A 94 -46.06 -4.63 22.51
CA ILE A 94 -44.97 -3.65 22.58
C ILE A 94 -45.23 -2.47 21.63
N ARG A 95 -44.91 -1.27 22.11
CA ARG A 95 -45.12 0.00 21.42
C ARG A 95 -43.80 0.75 21.29
N ALA A 96 -43.47 1.21 20.09
CA ALA A 96 -42.38 2.15 19.90
C ALA A 96 -42.65 3.44 20.73
N HIS A 97 -41.60 4.16 21.12
CA HIS A 97 -41.62 5.36 21.96
C HIS A 97 -42.02 5.19 23.43
N LEU A 98 -42.84 4.20 23.77
CA LEU A 98 -43.37 4.04 25.12
C LEU A 98 -42.90 2.78 25.84
N SER A 99 -42.76 1.67 25.13
CA SER A 99 -42.26 0.43 25.72
C SER A 99 -40.76 0.49 25.93
N ALA A 100 -40.28 -0.29 26.90
CA ALA A 100 -38.88 -0.38 27.23
C ALA A 100 -38.48 -1.81 27.59
N GLY A 101 -37.20 -2.13 27.38
CA GLY A 101 -36.58 -3.41 27.70
C GLY A 101 -35.34 -3.24 28.55
N GLU A 102 -34.99 -4.30 29.26
CA GLU A 102 -33.75 -4.42 30.02
C GLU A 102 -32.68 -5.01 29.11
N CYS A 103 -31.48 -4.39 29.08
CA CYS A 103 -30.35 -4.85 28.29
C CYS A 103 -29.10 -4.98 29.17
N ASP A 104 -28.53 -6.18 29.25
CA ASP A 104 -27.42 -6.57 30.11
C ASP A 104 -26.07 -5.93 29.68
N GLU A 105 -25.95 -5.49 28.42
CA GLU A 105 -24.75 -4.81 27.91
C GLU A 105 -24.66 -3.33 28.28
N HIS A 106 -25.71 -2.77 28.87
CA HIS A 106 -25.77 -1.36 29.26
C HIS A 106 -26.19 -1.23 30.71
N SER A 107 -25.32 -0.71 31.55
CA SER A 107 -25.67 -0.38 32.93
C SER A 107 -26.61 0.83 32.96
N GLY A 108 -27.73 0.72 33.68
CA GLY A 108 -28.63 1.85 33.92
C GLY A 108 -30.11 1.59 33.61
N SER A 109 -30.78 2.61 33.07
CA SER A 109 -32.22 2.63 32.81
C SER A 109 -32.64 1.71 31.68
N LEU A 110 -33.90 1.27 31.71
CA LEU A 110 -34.53 0.53 30.62
C LEU A 110 -34.34 1.27 29.29
N GLN A 111 -34.02 0.50 28.25
CA GLN A 111 -33.83 0.98 26.89
C GLN A 111 -35.18 1.03 26.19
N ARG A 112 -35.50 2.18 25.60
CA ARG A 112 -36.80 2.39 24.96
C ARG A 112 -36.84 1.68 23.62
N VAL A 113 -38.00 1.16 23.25
CA VAL A 113 -38.23 0.62 21.91
C VAL A 113 -38.37 1.77 20.92
N ALA A 114 -37.47 1.84 19.94
CA ALA A 114 -37.29 2.99 19.07
C ALA A 114 -37.87 2.79 17.66
N GLU A 115 -38.26 1.56 17.29
CA GLU A 115 -38.85 1.27 15.99
C GLU A 115 -40.19 0.54 16.11
N GLY A 116 -41.04 0.71 15.10
CA GLY A 116 -42.29 -0.03 14.95
C GLY A 116 -42.87 0.03 13.55
N SER A 117 -44.11 -0.42 13.39
CA SER A 117 -44.82 -0.40 12.11
C SER A 117 -45.38 0.97 11.75
N ILE A 118 -45.18 1.40 10.50
CA ILE A 118 -45.84 2.58 9.94
C ILE A 118 -47.35 2.41 9.71
N LYS A 119 -47.88 1.17 9.78
CA LYS A 119 -49.28 0.87 9.45
C LYS A 119 -50.12 0.47 10.65
N VAL A 120 -49.51 -0.13 11.66
CA VAL A 120 -50.22 -0.71 12.80
C VAL A 120 -49.81 0.02 14.06
N TYR A 121 -50.81 0.55 14.76
CA TYR A 121 -50.64 1.34 15.96
C TYR A 121 -51.34 0.67 17.15
N ILE A 122 -50.69 0.71 18.30
CA ILE A 122 -51.22 0.25 19.58
C ILE A 122 -51.22 1.45 20.53
N ASN A 123 -52.41 1.85 20.98
CA ASN A 123 -52.62 3.06 21.79
C ASN A 123 -52.03 4.34 21.14
N ASN A 124 -52.19 4.50 19.83
CA ASN A 124 -51.66 5.61 19.02
C ASN A 124 -50.14 5.65 18.83
N PHE A 125 -49.41 4.59 19.21
CA PHE A 125 -47.97 4.46 18.95
C PHE A 125 -47.69 3.28 18.01
N PRO A 126 -46.66 3.36 17.15
CA PRO A 126 -46.29 2.25 16.25
C PRO A 126 -46.11 0.93 17.00
N ALA A 127 -46.68 -0.14 16.48
CA ALA A 127 -46.56 -1.48 17.06
C ALA A 127 -45.21 -2.09 16.69
N SER A 128 -44.45 -2.56 17.68
CA SER A 128 -43.12 -3.15 17.47
C SER A 128 -43.15 -4.66 17.31
N ARG A 129 -42.14 -5.19 16.63
CA ARG A 129 -42.09 -6.55 16.09
C ARG A 129 -40.68 -7.11 16.18
N THR A 130 -40.57 -8.41 15.91
CA THR A 130 -39.28 -9.03 15.59
C THR A 130 -38.55 -8.22 14.53
N GLY A 131 -37.30 -7.90 14.83
CA GLY A 131 -36.45 -7.09 13.99
C GLY A 131 -36.43 -5.60 14.30
N ASP A 132 -37.42 -5.06 15.01
CA ASP A 132 -37.44 -3.65 15.40
C ASP A 132 -36.42 -3.37 16.52
N LYS A 133 -35.80 -2.19 16.50
CA LYS A 133 -34.70 -1.82 17.42
C LYS A 133 -35.13 -1.04 18.65
N LEU A 134 -34.32 -1.17 19.71
CA LEU A 134 -34.34 -0.31 20.89
C LEU A 134 -33.34 0.85 20.73
N THR A 135 -33.40 1.84 21.63
CA THR A 135 -32.48 3.00 21.68
C THR A 135 -31.02 2.60 21.79
N CYS A 136 -30.72 1.41 22.30
CA CYS A 136 -29.37 0.86 22.37
C CYS A 136 -28.92 0.09 21.11
N SER A 137 -29.69 0.07 20.02
CA SER A 137 -29.49 -0.78 18.83
C SER A 137 -29.78 -2.28 18.98
N ALA A 138 -30.12 -2.76 20.18
CA ALA A 138 -30.60 -4.14 20.36
C ALA A 138 -31.85 -4.38 19.51
N GLU A 139 -31.90 -5.53 18.85
CA GLU A 139 -32.99 -5.98 17.99
C GLU A 139 -33.91 -6.91 18.77
N ILE A 140 -35.23 -6.78 18.61
CA ILE A 140 -36.18 -7.74 19.18
C ILE A 140 -36.03 -9.07 18.43
N SER A 141 -35.54 -10.10 19.12
CA SER A 141 -35.18 -11.39 18.52
C SER A 141 -36.29 -12.44 18.64
N GLN A 142 -37.24 -12.25 19.55
CA GLN A 142 -38.37 -13.15 19.77
C GLN A 142 -39.72 -12.42 19.56
N GLY A 143 -40.75 -13.17 19.13
CA GLY A 143 -42.08 -12.61 18.93
C GLY A 143 -43.19 -13.65 19.10
N SER A 144 -44.42 -13.21 18.83
CA SER A 144 -45.62 -14.06 18.81
C SER A 144 -45.51 -15.19 17.79
N ARG A 145 -46.04 -16.37 18.12
CA ARG A 145 -46.05 -17.53 17.20
C ARG A 145 -47.06 -17.40 16.06
N ASN A 146 -48.07 -16.54 16.21
CA ASN A 146 -49.21 -16.51 15.29
C ASN A 146 -49.78 -15.11 15.04
N VAL A 147 -49.25 -14.06 15.66
CA VAL A 147 -49.65 -12.69 15.38
C VAL A 147 -48.55 -12.00 14.59
N ILE A 148 -48.91 -11.57 13.39
CA ILE A 148 -48.03 -10.93 12.42
C ILE A 148 -48.48 -9.49 12.26
N ILE A 149 -47.53 -8.56 12.27
CA ILE A 149 -47.77 -7.14 12.05
C ILE A 149 -47.00 -6.71 10.80
N GLY A 150 -47.74 -6.26 9.79
CA GLY A 150 -47.18 -5.76 8.54
C GLY A 150 -46.81 -4.28 8.60
N GLY A 151 -46.17 -3.80 7.53
CA GLY A 151 -45.79 -2.39 7.33
C GLY A 151 -44.27 -2.16 7.43
N SER A 152 -43.78 -1.14 6.75
CA SER A 152 -42.38 -0.73 6.85
C SER A 152 -42.05 -0.23 8.26
N LYS A 153 -40.76 -0.26 8.60
CA LYS A 153 -40.28 0.27 9.88
C LYS A 153 -40.37 1.80 9.89
N VAL A 154 -40.73 2.35 11.04
CA VAL A 154 -40.61 3.78 11.34
C VAL A 154 -39.85 3.92 12.65
N GLN A 155 -38.86 4.83 12.65
CA GLN A 155 -38.09 5.17 13.83
C GLN A 155 -38.79 6.29 14.60
N THR A 156 -39.05 6.08 15.88
CA THR A 156 -39.71 7.05 16.78
C THR A 156 -38.74 7.74 17.72
N ASP A 157 -37.59 7.13 18.01
CA ASP A 157 -36.58 7.63 18.94
C ASP A 157 -35.19 7.45 18.35
N GLU A 158 -34.22 8.22 18.83
CA GLU A 158 -32.83 8.12 18.39
C GLU A 158 -32.23 6.76 18.81
N ILE A 159 -31.59 6.08 17.86
CA ILE A 159 -30.96 4.78 18.07
C ILE A 159 -29.46 5.01 18.14
N SER A 160 -28.88 4.69 19.29
CA SER A 160 -27.44 4.72 19.49
C SER A 160 -26.79 3.54 18.77
N PRO A 161 -25.92 3.74 17.77
CA PRO A 161 -25.28 2.66 17.03
C PRO A 161 -24.47 1.72 17.93
N GLU A 162 -24.41 0.43 17.58
CA GLU A 162 -23.67 -0.57 18.36
C GLU A 162 -22.16 -0.31 18.35
N ILE A 163 -21.65 0.21 17.22
CA ILE A 163 -20.31 0.79 17.11
C ILE A 163 -20.48 2.31 17.10
N PRO A 164 -19.97 3.04 18.11
CA PRO A 164 -20.08 4.49 18.13
C PRO A 164 -19.48 5.13 16.88
N GLU A 165 -20.11 6.17 16.36
CA GLU A 165 -19.72 6.77 15.07
C GLU A 165 -18.26 7.27 15.07
N TRP A 166 -17.79 7.80 16.20
CA TRP A 166 -16.40 8.24 16.34
C TRP A 166 -15.40 7.10 16.14
N VAL A 167 -15.77 5.85 16.47
CA VAL A 167 -14.93 4.66 16.23
C VAL A 167 -14.84 4.38 14.73
N ASN A 168 -15.97 4.44 14.01
CA ASN A 168 -16.00 4.27 12.56
C ASN A 168 -15.16 5.36 11.85
N TRP A 169 -15.29 6.62 12.25
CA TRP A 169 -14.45 7.71 11.75
C TRP A 169 -12.96 7.54 12.09
N THR A 170 -12.65 7.05 13.29
CA THR A 170 -11.27 6.76 13.68
C THR A 170 -10.68 5.65 12.83
N MET A 171 -11.42 4.57 12.59
CA MET A 171 -10.97 3.48 11.72
C MET A 171 -10.79 3.93 10.27
N LEU A 172 -11.69 4.78 9.77
CA LEU A 172 -11.54 5.40 8.46
C LEU A 172 -10.28 6.27 8.40
N ALA A 173 -10.02 7.09 9.41
CA ALA A 173 -8.83 7.94 9.48
C ALA A 173 -7.53 7.12 9.56
N VAL A 174 -7.52 6.02 10.34
CA VAL A 174 -6.39 5.09 10.40
C VAL A 174 -6.16 4.43 9.04
N GLY A 175 -7.23 3.96 8.37
CA GLY A 175 -7.13 3.37 7.03
C GLY A 175 -6.63 4.37 5.97
N ALA A 176 -7.17 5.58 5.96
CA ALA A 176 -6.75 6.66 5.06
C ALA A 176 -5.31 7.12 5.36
N GLY A 177 -4.93 7.24 6.63
CA GLY A 177 -3.57 7.58 7.06
C GLY A 177 -2.56 6.53 6.62
N ALA A 178 -2.87 5.24 6.83
CA ALA A 178 -2.05 4.14 6.33
C ALA A 178 -1.91 4.21 4.79
N MET A 179 -2.99 4.48 4.06
CA MET A 179 -2.94 4.70 2.61
C MET A 179 -2.10 5.91 2.20
N ALA A 180 -2.12 6.99 2.99
CA ALA A 180 -1.34 8.19 2.70
C ALA A 180 0.16 7.93 2.84
N VAL A 181 0.54 7.11 3.83
CA VAL A 181 1.92 6.66 4.05
C VAL A 181 2.37 5.68 2.97
N LEU A 182 1.51 4.74 2.58
CA LEU A 182 1.85 3.69 1.61
C LEU A 182 1.86 4.17 0.15
N ALA A 183 1.07 5.18 -0.17
CA ALA A 183 0.93 5.70 -1.53
C ALA A 183 1.17 7.22 -1.57
N SER A 184 0.12 8.02 -1.40
CA SER A 184 0.24 9.47 -1.31
C SER A 184 -0.98 10.09 -0.63
N PRO A 185 -0.89 11.33 -0.12
CA PRO A 185 -2.05 12.04 0.41
C PRO A 185 -3.19 12.21 -0.61
N ALA A 186 -2.86 12.43 -1.89
CA ALA A 186 -3.86 12.58 -2.95
C ALA A 186 -4.58 11.26 -3.24
N ILE A 187 -3.84 10.16 -3.31
CA ILE A 187 -4.41 8.82 -3.45
C ILE A 187 -5.27 8.47 -2.25
N ALA A 188 -4.80 8.71 -1.03
CA ALA A 188 -5.57 8.42 0.19
C ALA A 188 -6.88 9.21 0.23
N LEU A 189 -6.83 10.51 -0.03
CA LEU A 189 -8.01 11.37 -0.05
C LEU A 189 -9.00 10.95 -1.13
N LEU A 190 -8.56 10.82 -2.38
CA LEU A 190 -9.46 10.51 -3.49
C LEU A 190 -9.98 9.09 -3.42
N SER A 191 -9.20 8.12 -2.93
CA SER A 191 -9.69 6.75 -2.67
C SER A 191 -10.75 6.75 -1.58
N THR A 192 -10.56 7.52 -0.51
CA THR A 192 -11.56 7.63 0.58
C THR A 192 -12.86 8.25 0.08
N LEU A 193 -12.77 9.39 -0.61
CA LEU A 193 -13.94 10.06 -1.19
C LEU A 193 -14.63 9.20 -2.25
N GLY A 194 -13.83 8.55 -3.10
CA GLY A 194 -14.31 7.61 -4.08
C GLY A 194 -15.07 6.45 -3.43
N ALA A 195 -14.55 5.91 -2.33
CA ALA A 195 -15.21 4.83 -1.61
C ALA A 195 -16.51 5.26 -0.91
N MET A 196 -16.55 6.46 -0.31
CA MET A 196 -17.79 7.00 0.26
C MET A 196 -18.85 7.22 -0.83
N GLY A 197 -18.46 7.83 -1.96
CA GLY A 197 -19.36 8.06 -3.09
C GLY A 197 -19.83 6.76 -3.74
N GLY A 198 -18.90 5.84 -3.99
CA GLY A 198 -19.19 4.52 -4.53
C GLY A 198 -20.08 3.70 -3.62
N GLY A 199 -19.85 3.74 -2.30
CA GLY A 199 -20.69 3.05 -1.33
C GLY A 199 -22.11 3.60 -1.26
N THR A 200 -22.27 4.92 -1.37
CA THR A 200 -23.59 5.56 -1.45
C THR A 200 -24.36 5.10 -2.69
N VAL A 201 -23.72 5.13 -3.86
CA VAL A 201 -24.31 4.65 -5.12
C VAL A 201 -24.62 3.15 -5.05
N GLY A 202 -23.72 2.36 -4.49
CA GLY A 202 -23.87 0.92 -4.31
C GLY A 202 -25.01 0.56 -3.35
N SER A 203 -25.17 1.30 -2.26
CA SER A 203 -26.27 1.14 -1.32
C SER A 203 -27.61 1.50 -1.98
N TYR A 204 -27.67 2.60 -2.72
CA TYR A 204 -28.88 2.99 -3.45
C TYR A 204 -29.30 1.93 -4.49
N ALA A 205 -28.35 1.50 -5.32
CA ALA A 205 -28.60 0.45 -6.32
C ALA A 205 -28.96 -0.89 -5.67
N GLY A 206 -28.28 -1.26 -4.59
CA GLY A 206 -28.57 -2.48 -3.84
C GLY A 206 -29.94 -2.45 -3.16
N GLY A 207 -30.35 -1.30 -2.62
CA GLY A 207 -31.69 -1.10 -2.05
C GLY A 207 -32.79 -1.21 -3.11
N MET A 208 -32.55 -0.67 -4.32
CA MET A 208 -33.48 -0.85 -5.45
C MET A 208 -33.58 -2.30 -5.93
N LEU A 209 -32.47 -3.03 -6.00
CA LEU A 209 -32.42 -4.39 -6.54
C LEU A 209 -32.89 -5.46 -5.55
N PHE A 210 -32.53 -5.30 -4.27
CA PHE A 210 -32.71 -6.33 -3.24
C PHE A 210 -33.67 -5.91 -2.11
N GLY A 211 -34.11 -4.65 -2.11
CA GLY A 211 -34.98 -4.07 -1.10
C GLY A 211 -34.21 -3.35 0.01
N GLU A 212 -34.84 -2.31 0.57
CA GLU A 212 -34.28 -1.54 1.69
C GLU A 212 -34.08 -2.41 2.93
N GLY A 213 -32.90 -2.29 3.56
CA GLY A 213 -32.48 -3.06 4.73
C GLY A 213 -32.05 -4.50 4.43
N SER A 214 -32.09 -4.94 3.17
CA SER A 214 -31.67 -6.28 2.78
C SER A 214 -30.15 -6.46 2.88
N ASP A 215 -29.71 -7.72 3.01
CA ASP A 215 -28.28 -8.04 2.95
C ASP A 215 -27.68 -7.70 1.57
N GLY A 216 -28.48 -7.78 0.50
CA GLY A 216 -28.07 -7.37 -0.85
C GLY A 216 -27.75 -5.88 -0.95
N GLN A 217 -28.50 -5.03 -0.25
CA GLN A 217 -28.18 -3.60 -0.14
C GLN A 217 -26.83 -3.38 0.55
N LYS A 218 -26.57 -4.08 1.66
CA LYS A 218 -25.32 -3.98 2.43
C LYS A 218 -24.12 -4.40 1.58
N TRP A 219 -24.23 -5.51 0.84
CA TRP A 219 -23.20 -5.93 -0.11
C TRP A 219 -23.02 -4.95 -1.27
N GLY A 220 -24.12 -4.39 -1.79
CA GLY A 220 -24.09 -3.34 -2.79
C GLY A 220 -23.27 -2.13 -2.34
N MET A 221 -23.48 -1.69 -1.10
CA MET A 221 -22.69 -0.62 -0.47
C MET A 221 -21.19 -0.96 -0.43
N LEU A 222 -20.82 -2.15 0.05
CA LEU A 222 -19.40 -2.55 0.12
C LEU A 222 -18.75 -2.68 -1.26
N ILE A 223 -19.41 -3.32 -2.22
CA ILE A 223 -18.89 -3.45 -3.59
C ILE A 223 -18.73 -2.07 -4.23
N GLY A 224 -19.74 -1.22 -4.05
CA GLY A 224 -19.71 0.17 -4.51
C GLY A 224 -18.53 0.93 -3.92
N SER A 225 -18.26 0.78 -2.62
CA SER A 225 -17.16 1.47 -1.96
C SER A 225 -15.79 0.99 -2.43
N VAL A 226 -15.62 -0.31 -2.68
CA VAL A 226 -14.38 -0.85 -3.25
C VAL A 226 -14.15 -0.33 -4.68
N ILE A 227 -15.19 -0.34 -5.53
CA ILE A 227 -15.09 0.18 -6.91
C ILE A 227 -14.79 1.67 -6.91
N GLY A 228 -15.53 2.44 -6.12
CA GLY A 228 -15.34 3.88 -5.99
C GLY A 228 -13.97 4.24 -5.43
N GLY A 229 -13.49 3.49 -4.44
CA GLY A 229 -12.14 3.64 -3.90
C GLY A 229 -11.05 3.37 -4.92
N GLY A 230 -11.20 2.32 -5.73
CA GLY A 230 -10.28 2.03 -6.84
C GLY A 230 -10.26 3.12 -7.92
N ALA A 231 -11.43 3.69 -8.26
CA ALA A 231 -11.51 4.83 -9.17
C ALA A 231 -10.83 6.08 -8.56
N GLY A 232 -11.04 6.31 -7.27
CA GLY A 232 -10.37 7.36 -6.49
C GLY A 232 -8.84 7.22 -6.48
N MET A 233 -8.32 6.01 -6.29
CA MET A 233 -6.89 5.72 -6.38
C MET A 233 -6.33 6.09 -7.76
N LYS A 234 -7.01 5.68 -8.84
CA LYS A 234 -6.60 6.03 -10.21
C LYS A 234 -6.65 7.54 -10.46
N GLY A 235 -7.64 8.22 -9.88
CA GLY A 235 -7.73 9.69 -9.88
C GLY A 235 -6.57 10.35 -9.13
N GLY A 236 -6.22 9.82 -7.96
CA GLY A 236 -5.09 10.29 -7.15
C GLY A 236 -3.76 10.15 -7.88
N ALA A 237 -3.51 8.98 -8.47
CA ALA A 237 -2.32 8.76 -9.27
C ALA A 237 -2.23 9.73 -10.48
N ARG A 238 -3.36 10.02 -11.13
CA ARG A 238 -3.43 11.03 -12.22
C ARG A 238 -3.17 12.44 -11.71
N PHE A 239 -3.74 12.81 -10.56
CA PHE A 239 -3.52 14.11 -9.94
C PHE A 239 -2.05 14.29 -9.55
N ASP A 240 -1.44 13.29 -8.93
CA ASP A 240 -0.02 13.33 -8.59
C ASP A 240 0.87 13.45 -9.83
N ALA A 241 0.56 12.70 -10.90
CA ALA A 241 1.25 12.83 -12.18
C ALA A 241 1.11 14.22 -12.80
N TRP A 242 -0.09 14.82 -12.75
CA TRP A 242 -0.35 16.17 -13.23
C TRP A 242 0.36 17.24 -12.39
N ARG A 243 0.34 17.10 -11.06
CA ARG A 243 1.02 18.01 -10.12
C ARG A 243 2.53 17.97 -10.32
N ALA A 244 3.09 16.79 -10.51
CA ALA A 244 4.50 16.60 -10.86
C ALA A 244 4.85 17.28 -12.21
N GLY A 245 3.91 17.36 -13.16
CA GLY A 245 4.08 18.08 -14.43
C GLY A 245 3.98 19.62 -14.35
N LYS A 246 3.54 20.19 -13.22
CA LYS A 246 3.35 21.64 -13.02
C LYS A 246 4.42 22.33 -12.18
N ILE A 247 5.28 21.57 -11.52
CA ILE A 247 6.47 22.13 -10.87
C ILE A 247 7.38 22.62 -12.01
N PRO A 248 7.77 23.91 -12.06
CA PRO A 248 8.68 24.38 -13.09
C PRO A 248 9.97 23.59 -12.97
N VAL A 249 10.31 22.86 -14.03
CA VAL A 249 11.63 22.28 -14.22
C VAL A 249 12.61 23.43 -14.15
N VAL A 250 13.35 23.54 -13.04
CA VAL A 250 14.59 24.31 -13.04
C VAL A 250 15.45 23.62 -14.09
N LYS A 251 15.58 24.23 -15.26
CA LYS A 251 16.51 23.76 -16.28
C LYS A 251 17.87 23.66 -15.59
N PRO A 252 18.55 22.50 -15.63
CA PRO A 252 19.94 22.47 -15.24
C PRO A 252 20.67 23.50 -16.09
N VAL A 253 21.43 24.37 -15.42
CA VAL A 253 22.46 25.17 -16.08
C VAL A 253 23.28 24.19 -16.90
N GLY A 254 23.36 24.43 -18.21
CA GLY A 254 23.80 23.43 -19.17
C GLY A 254 25.13 22.78 -18.80
N ALA A 255 25.07 21.56 -18.28
CA ALA A 255 26.11 20.58 -18.49
C ALA A 255 25.78 19.93 -19.83
N ASN A 256 26.68 20.11 -20.79
CA ASN A 256 26.60 19.51 -22.11
C ASN A 256 26.40 18.00 -21.94
N PRO A 257 25.26 17.41 -22.35
CA PRO A 257 25.09 15.97 -22.25
C PRO A 257 26.01 15.35 -23.29
N LEU A 258 27.12 14.74 -22.83
CA LEU A 258 27.91 13.87 -23.68
C LEU A 258 26.98 12.74 -24.13
N GLY A 259 26.63 12.80 -25.41
CA GLY A 259 25.79 11.82 -26.07
C GLY A 259 26.36 10.43 -25.87
N ALA A 260 25.49 9.51 -25.50
CA ALA A 260 25.73 8.10 -25.66
C ALA A 260 26.09 7.82 -27.13
N THR A 261 27.38 7.70 -27.46
CA THR A 261 27.88 7.07 -28.69
C THR A 261 29.40 6.90 -28.66
N ALA A 262 29.82 5.69 -29.06
CA ALA A 262 31.12 5.30 -29.61
C ALA A 262 32.30 5.03 -28.66
N LEU A 263 32.94 3.88 -28.91
CA LEU A 263 34.28 3.46 -28.49
C LEU A 263 35.27 4.63 -28.52
N ASN A 264 35.50 5.29 -27.39
CA ASN A 264 36.65 6.18 -27.29
C ASN A 264 37.85 5.32 -26.90
N LYS A 265 38.76 5.14 -27.86
CA LYS A 265 40.09 4.60 -27.58
C LYS A 265 40.72 5.50 -26.50
N PRO A 266 41.21 4.94 -25.38
CA PRO A 266 41.80 5.73 -24.31
C PRO A 266 42.90 6.62 -24.88
N LYS A 267 42.87 7.91 -24.56
CA LYS A 267 43.80 8.89 -25.11
C LYS A 267 45.24 8.70 -24.62
N MET A 268 45.42 7.97 -23.52
CA MET A 268 46.71 7.66 -22.90
C MET A 268 46.63 6.31 -22.17
N SER A 269 47.78 5.75 -21.81
CA SER A 269 47.86 4.54 -20.97
C SER A 269 47.36 4.79 -19.56
N LEU A 270 47.03 3.73 -18.83
CA LEU A 270 46.65 3.85 -17.41
C LEU A 270 47.78 4.52 -16.60
N SER A 271 49.03 4.18 -16.94
CA SER A 271 50.23 4.72 -16.27
C SER A 271 50.42 6.23 -16.44
N GLU A 272 49.96 6.78 -17.57
CA GLU A 272 49.95 8.23 -17.83
C GLU A 272 48.77 8.91 -17.13
N ALA A 273 47.62 8.22 -17.06
CA ALA A 273 46.41 8.75 -16.44
C ALA A 273 46.52 8.88 -14.91
N VAL A 274 47.00 7.84 -14.22
CA VAL A 274 46.99 7.81 -12.74
C VAL A 274 48.39 7.82 -12.12
N GLY A 275 49.43 7.91 -12.96
CA GLY A 275 50.83 7.84 -12.56
C GLY A 275 51.37 6.40 -12.49
N LYS A 276 52.63 6.25 -12.91
CA LYS A 276 53.30 4.95 -13.10
C LYS A 276 53.25 4.04 -11.87
N ASN A 277 53.49 4.57 -10.68
CA ASN A 277 53.55 3.78 -9.45
C ASN A 277 52.17 3.20 -9.07
N LEU A 278 51.13 4.01 -9.22
CA LEU A 278 49.77 3.62 -8.88
C LEU A 278 49.22 2.63 -9.91
N ALA A 279 49.40 2.93 -11.20
CA ALA A 279 49.04 2.02 -12.28
C ALA A 279 49.74 0.66 -12.15
N ASN A 280 51.05 0.62 -11.90
CA ASN A 280 51.76 -0.64 -11.71
C ASN A 280 51.19 -1.45 -10.54
N THR A 281 50.81 -0.76 -9.45
CA THR A 281 50.20 -1.42 -8.28
C THR A 281 48.85 -2.03 -8.64
N TRP A 282 47.99 -1.26 -9.29
CA TRP A 282 46.66 -1.71 -9.69
C TRP A 282 46.69 -2.82 -10.73
N VAL A 283 47.57 -2.71 -11.73
CA VAL A 283 47.78 -3.77 -12.74
C VAL A 283 48.27 -5.05 -12.08
N THR A 284 49.31 -4.97 -11.24
CA THR A 284 49.91 -6.16 -10.62
C THR A 284 48.91 -6.87 -9.71
N LYS A 285 48.22 -6.12 -8.84
CA LYS A 285 47.21 -6.70 -7.94
C LYS A 285 45.97 -7.18 -8.69
N GLY A 286 45.43 -6.37 -9.60
CA GLY A 286 44.26 -6.73 -10.39
C GLY A 286 44.53 -7.98 -11.23
N ARG A 287 45.70 -8.09 -11.86
CA ARG A 287 46.09 -9.27 -12.65
C ARG A 287 46.21 -10.52 -11.78
N LEU A 288 46.85 -10.39 -10.61
CA LEU A 288 46.97 -11.48 -9.65
C LEU A 288 45.59 -12.01 -9.22
N LEU A 289 44.68 -11.11 -8.84
CA LEU A 289 43.32 -11.48 -8.42
C LEU A 289 42.53 -12.07 -9.59
N ALA A 290 42.60 -11.45 -10.77
CA ALA A 290 41.90 -11.92 -11.96
C ALA A 290 42.32 -13.35 -12.35
N GLU A 291 43.62 -13.65 -12.35
CA GLU A 291 44.12 -14.99 -12.66
C GLU A 291 43.72 -16.02 -11.60
N GLN A 292 43.66 -15.62 -10.34
CA GLN A 292 43.22 -16.48 -9.25
C GLN A 292 41.70 -16.69 -9.23
N GLY A 293 40.92 -15.69 -9.65
CA GLY A 293 39.45 -15.71 -9.67
C GLY A 293 38.92 -16.45 -10.89
N ASP A 294 39.26 -15.93 -12.09
CA ASP A 294 38.91 -16.54 -13.37
C ASP A 294 39.97 -16.21 -14.43
N LYS A 295 40.86 -17.18 -14.67
CA LYS A 295 41.94 -17.07 -15.66
C LYS A 295 41.43 -16.81 -17.09
N ARG A 296 40.23 -17.29 -17.43
CA ARG A 296 39.63 -17.07 -18.75
C ARG A 296 39.16 -15.63 -18.89
N LEU A 297 38.59 -15.02 -17.86
CA LEU A 297 38.21 -13.61 -17.90
C LEU A 297 39.43 -12.69 -17.86
N SER A 298 40.44 -13.03 -17.06
CA SER A 298 41.71 -12.30 -17.01
C SER A 298 42.35 -12.18 -18.41
N SER A 299 42.38 -13.27 -19.19
CA SER A 299 43.02 -13.27 -20.51
C SER A 299 42.30 -12.43 -21.58
N LEU A 300 41.05 -12.01 -21.32
CA LEU A 300 40.31 -11.10 -22.21
C LEU A 300 40.77 -9.65 -22.07
N LEU A 301 41.38 -9.31 -20.93
CA LEU A 301 41.66 -7.94 -20.53
C LEU A 301 43.15 -7.61 -20.66
N THR A 302 43.46 -6.47 -21.26
CA THR A 302 44.82 -5.91 -21.27
C THR A 302 45.23 -5.46 -19.86
N ASP A 303 46.53 -5.21 -19.65
CA ASP A 303 47.02 -4.77 -18.35
C ASP A 303 46.39 -3.45 -17.90
N ASP A 304 46.31 -2.46 -18.78
CA ASP A 304 45.65 -1.19 -18.49
C ASP A 304 44.16 -1.36 -18.16
N GLU A 305 43.46 -2.27 -18.84
CA GLU A 305 42.03 -2.55 -18.60
C GLU A 305 41.79 -3.23 -17.25
N VAL A 306 42.60 -4.24 -16.90
CA VAL A 306 42.54 -4.88 -15.58
C VAL A 306 42.91 -3.90 -14.48
N GLY A 307 43.97 -3.12 -14.69
CA GLY A 307 44.40 -2.10 -13.73
C GLY A 307 43.34 -1.03 -13.53
N ALA A 308 42.62 -0.61 -14.58
CA ALA A 308 41.54 0.36 -14.46
C ALA A 308 40.32 -0.22 -13.71
N LEU A 309 39.94 -1.46 -14.02
CA LEU A 309 38.80 -2.11 -13.38
C LEU A 309 39.06 -2.43 -11.90
N TYR A 310 40.26 -2.92 -11.56
CA TYR A 310 40.68 -3.06 -10.16
C TYR A 310 40.88 -1.70 -9.48
N GLY A 311 41.44 -0.71 -10.17
CA GLY A 311 41.56 0.66 -9.65
C GLY A 311 40.20 1.24 -9.26
N TYR A 312 39.16 0.96 -10.06
CA TYR A 312 37.79 1.39 -9.75
C TYR A 312 37.26 0.78 -8.46
N THR A 313 37.65 -0.44 -8.09
CA THR A 313 37.21 -1.07 -6.83
C THR A 313 37.97 -0.56 -5.61
N THR A 314 38.97 0.33 -5.75
CA THR A 314 39.70 0.90 -4.62
C THR A 314 39.06 2.18 -4.09
N ASN A 315 39.37 2.51 -2.83
CA ASN A 315 38.89 3.73 -2.17
C ASN A 315 39.41 5.01 -2.83
N GLU A 316 40.52 4.94 -3.58
CA GLU A 316 41.06 6.06 -4.35
C GLU A 316 40.39 6.21 -5.73
N GLY A 317 40.26 5.10 -6.47
CA GLY A 317 39.79 5.15 -7.86
C GLY A 317 38.28 5.38 -8.00
N TYR A 318 37.47 4.74 -7.14
CA TYR A 318 36.01 4.88 -7.16
C TYR A 318 35.53 6.34 -7.08
N PRO A 319 35.87 7.12 -6.02
CA PRO A 319 35.36 8.49 -5.90
C PRO A 319 35.99 9.42 -6.94
N MET A 320 37.23 9.18 -7.35
CA MET A 320 37.93 9.99 -8.35
C MET A 320 37.18 10.01 -9.68
N VAL A 321 36.84 8.83 -10.22
CA VAL A 321 36.17 8.75 -11.52
C VAL A 321 34.69 9.10 -11.43
N ASN A 322 33.98 8.60 -10.41
CA ASN A 322 32.53 8.79 -10.34
C ASN A 322 32.13 10.22 -10.01
N ASN A 323 32.92 10.95 -9.20
CA ASN A 323 32.65 12.36 -8.93
C ASN A 323 32.90 13.22 -10.17
N ALA A 324 33.95 12.93 -10.95
CA ALA A 324 34.25 13.63 -12.19
C ALA A 324 33.17 13.38 -13.26
N LEU A 325 32.77 12.12 -13.45
CA LEU A 325 31.71 11.76 -14.39
C LEU A 325 30.36 12.37 -14.03
N ARG A 326 30.05 12.52 -12.73
CA ARG A 326 28.85 13.23 -12.23
C ARG A 326 28.98 14.76 -12.25
N GLY A 327 30.11 15.31 -12.69
CA GLY A 327 30.36 16.75 -12.75
C GLY A 327 30.58 17.43 -11.39
N GLN A 328 30.88 16.65 -10.35
CA GLN A 328 31.21 17.18 -9.01
C GLN A 328 32.65 17.66 -8.93
N THR A 329 33.54 17.08 -9.74
CA THR A 329 34.93 17.50 -9.94
C THR A 329 35.21 17.68 -11.43
N GLU A 330 36.32 18.33 -11.77
CA GLU A 330 36.72 18.49 -13.17
C GLU A 330 37.00 17.13 -13.83
N LEU A 331 36.44 16.92 -15.02
CA LEU A 331 36.70 15.74 -15.84
C LEU A 331 37.93 16.00 -16.71
N THR A 332 39.11 15.69 -16.17
CA THR A 332 40.38 15.87 -16.88
C THR A 332 40.59 14.78 -17.95
N PRO A 333 41.45 15.00 -18.96
CA PRO A 333 41.79 13.97 -19.95
C PRO A 333 42.30 12.67 -19.35
N GLU A 334 42.99 12.74 -18.22
CA GLU A 334 43.50 11.61 -17.46
C GLU A 334 42.36 10.77 -16.85
N ILE A 335 41.41 11.42 -16.16
CA ILE A 335 40.25 10.74 -15.58
C ILE A 335 39.35 10.14 -16.67
N GLN A 336 39.20 10.84 -17.80
CA GLN A 336 38.50 10.30 -18.96
C GLN A 336 39.20 9.05 -19.50
N ALA A 337 40.52 9.07 -19.65
CA ALA A 337 41.26 7.90 -20.11
C ALA A 337 41.14 6.72 -19.13
N PHE A 338 41.14 6.96 -17.82
CA PHE A 338 40.86 5.96 -16.81
C PHE A 338 39.45 5.35 -16.98
N ALA A 339 38.42 6.18 -17.15
CA ALA A 339 37.04 5.74 -17.40
C ALA A 339 36.91 4.94 -18.71
N ASP A 340 37.62 5.35 -19.76
CA ASP A 340 37.64 4.66 -21.06
C ASP A 340 38.26 3.25 -20.93
N HIS A 341 39.39 3.11 -20.22
CA HIS A 341 40.00 1.81 -19.95
C HIS A 341 39.06 0.87 -19.18
N ALA A 342 38.42 1.37 -18.12
CA ALA A 342 37.44 0.59 -17.36
C ALA A 342 36.23 0.19 -18.21
N THR A 343 35.70 1.11 -19.03
CA THR A 343 34.57 0.84 -19.92
C THR A 343 34.92 -0.21 -20.98
N ASN A 344 36.10 -0.11 -21.59
CA ASN A 344 36.59 -1.10 -22.56
C ASN A 344 36.79 -2.48 -21.92
N ALA A 345 37.23 -2.53 -20.67
CA ALA A 345 37.32 -3.78 -19.91
C ALA A 345 35.94 -4.43 -19.78
N LEU A 346 34.94 -3.67 -19.33
CA LEU A 346 33.56 -4.13 -19.18
C LEU A 346 32.96 -4.66 -20.48
N ASP A 347 33.28 -4.05 -21.63
CA ASP A 347 32.78 -4.48 -22.94
C ASP A 347 33.28 -5.88 -23.36
N LYS A 348 34.43 -6.32 -22.84
CA LYS A 348 34.98 -7.65 -23.13
C LYS A 348 34.45 -8.74 -22.19
N LEU A 349 33.80 -8.35 -21.10
CA LEU A 349 33.27 -9.28 -20.11
C LEU A 349 31.87 -9.79 -20.48
N PRO A 350 31.52 -11.03 -20.08
CA PRO A 350 30.16 -11.53 -20.27
C PRO A 350 29.16 -10.71 -19.47
N SER A 351 27.97 -10.49 -20.06
CA SER A 351 26.88 -9.84 -19.34
C SER A 351 26.24 -10.77 -18.32
N TYR A 352 25.78 -10.18 -17.23
CA TYR A 352 24.88 -10.78 -16.26
C TYR A 352 23.47 -10.26 -16.49
N GLU A 353 22.55 -11.16 -16.80
CA GLU A 353 21.11 -10.87 -16.84
C GLU A 353 20.47 -11.34 -15.54
N GLY A 354 19.93 -10.41 -14.76
CA GLY A 354 19.39 -10.75 -13.46
C GLY A 354 19.10 -9.55 -12.58
N ILE A 355 18.77 -9.84 -11.32
CA ILE A 355 18.46 -8.84 -10.32
C ILE A 355 19.72 -8.52 -9.51
N THR A 356 20.03 -7.25 -9.38
CA THR A 356 21.08 -6.75 -8.48
C THR A 356 20.55 -5.64 -7.59
N TYR A 357 21.30 -5.30 -6.54
CA TYR A 357 20.88 -4.36 -5.50
C TYR A 357 21.97 -3.33 -5.25
N ARG A 358 21.57 -2.08 -5.00
CA ARG A 358 22.47 -0.99 -4.63
C ARG A 358 21.86 -0.23 -3.46
N GLY A 359 22.60 -0.10 -2.36
CA GLY A 359 22.30 0.91 -1.36
C GLY A 359 23.10 2.18 -1.62
N ALA A 360 22.47 3.33 -1.49
CA ALA A 360 23.12 4.63 -1.62
C ALA A 360 22.39 5.67 -0.79
N THR A 361 23.05 6.80 -0.51
CA THR A 361 22.37 8.03 -0.13
C THR A 361 22.32 8.92 -1.36
N LEU A 362 21.12 9.09 -1.91
CA LEU A 362 20.92 9.93 -3.09
C LEU A 362 20.56 11.35 -2.65
N PRO A 363 21.17 12.38 -3.25
CA PRO A 363 20.77 13.75 -2.97
C PRO A 363 19.35 14.00 -3.46
N GLU A 364 18.65 14.92 -2.78
CA GLU A 364 17.21 15.17 -3.00
C GLU A 364 16.86 15.46 -4.46
N ASN A 365 17.74 16.18 -5.18
CA ASN A 365 17.55 16.48 -6.60
C ASN A 365 17.54 15.22 -7.48
N VAL A 366 18.38 14.24 -7.18
CA VAL A 366 18.42 12.96 -7.89
C VAL A 366 17.22 12.11 -7.49
N LEU A 367 16.83 12.10 -6.22
CA LEU A 367 15.59 11.45 -5.79
C LEU A 367 14.37 12.04 -6.50
N MET A 368 14.29 13.35 -6.70
CA MET A 368 13.19 13.97 -7.44
C MET A 368 13.10 13.49 -8.90
N GLU A 369 14.20 13.14 -9.54
CA GLU A 369 14.22 12.58 -10.90
C GLU A 369 13.82 11.10 -10.95
N ASN A 370 14.06 10.38 -9.85
CA ASN A 370 13.72 8.97 -9.68
C ASN A 370 12.23 8.76 -9.39
N GLN A 371 11.39 9.08 -10.39
CA GLN A 371 9.94 8.87 -10.34
C GLN A 371 9.55 7.69 -11.23
N VAL A 372 8.54 6.93 -10.83
CA VAL A 372 8.01 5.82 -11.62
C VAL A 372 7.65 6.26 -13.04
N GLY A 373 8.08 5.49 -14.04
CA GLY A 373 7.94 5.75 -15.47
C GLY A 373 8.98 6.70 -16.05
N ARG A 374 9.88 7.28 -15.23
CA ARG A 374 11.01 8.07 -15.74
C ARG A 374 12.16 7.18 -16.15
N VAL A 375 12.86 7.63 -17.18
CA VAL A 375 14.17 7.08 -17.54
C VAL A 375 15.22 7.87 -16.79
N VAL A 376 16.01 7.17 -16.00
CA VAL A 376 17.15 7.69 -15.26
C VAL A 376 18.43 7.10 -15.81
N SER A 377 19.51 7.86 -15.70
CA SER A 377 20.81 7.46 -16.18
C SER A 377 21.87 8.15 -15.35
N ASP A 378 22.67 7.37 -14.62
CA ASP A 378 23.81 7.91 -13.88
C ASP A 378 24.94 8.16 -14.91
N PRO A 379 25.48 9.39 -14.99
CA PRO A 379 26.66 9.66 -15.80
C PRO A 379 27.90 8.88 -15.37
N ALA A 380 27.92 8.34 -14.15
CA ALA A 380 29.01 7.53 -13.60
C ALA A 380 28.74 6.02 -13.68
N PHE A 381 29.73 5.22 -13.31
CA PHE A 381 29.55 3.78 -13.14
C PHE A 381 28.59 3.49 -11.98
N MET A 382 27.74 2.49 -12.14
CA MET A 382 26.79 2.09 -11.12
C MET A 382 27.13 0.70 -10.57
N SER A 383 27.79 0.67 -9.42
CA SER A 383 28.10 -0.55 -8.66
C SER A 383 26.85 -1.12 -7.98
N THR A 384 26.64 -2.42 -8.11
CA THR A 384 25.53 -3.18 -7.53
C THR A 384 26.02 -4.53 -7.03
N ASP A 385 25.26 -5.21 -6.18
CA ASP A 385 25.60 -6.55 -5.67
C ASP A 385 24.42 -7.52 -5.84
N GLN A 386 24.69 -8.81 -6.06
CA GLN A 386 23.64 -9.82 -6.30
C GLN A 386 22.92 -10.27 -5.02
N LYS A 387 23.52 -10.11 -3.84
CA LYS A 387 23.06 -10.73 -2.58
C LYS A 387 22.66 -9.72 -1.51
N VAL A 388 23.43 -8.66 -1.30
CA VAL A 388 23.23 -7.73 -0.17
C VAL A 388 23.32 -6.28 -0.65
N PRO A 389 22.29 -5.45 -0.45
CA PRO A 389 22.40 -4.02 -0.70
C PRO A 389 23.40 -3.37 0.26
N PHE A 390 24.24 -2.47 -0.26
CA PHE A 390 25.07 -1.59 0.55
C PHE A 390 24.23 -0.77 1.56
N SER A 391 24.86 -0.19 2.59
CA SER A 391 24.15 0.67 3.54
C SER A 391 23.77 2.01 2.91
N GLY A 392 22.52 2.46 3.06
CA GLY A 392 22.06 3.76 2.60
C GLY A 392 20.61 4.05 3.03
N ASP A 393 20.20 5.30 2.89
CA ASP A 393 18.79 5.69 3.00
C ASP A 393 17.97 5.26 1.77
N THR A 394 18.64 5.00 0.64
CA THR A 394 18.02 4.59 -0.61
C THR A 394 18.48 3.20 -1.01
N THR A 395 17.54 2.29 -1.29
CA THR A 395 17.82 0.95 -1.82
C THR A 395 17.28 0.84 -3.24
N ILE A 396 18.10 0.45 -4.19
CA ILE A 396 17.75 0.34 -5.61
C ILE A 396 17.87 -1.13 -6.02
N LYS A 397 16.75 -1.74 -6.40
CA LYS A 397 16.68 -3.07 -7.02
C LYS A 397 16.72 -2.89 -8.54
N ILE A 398 17.65 -3.52 -9.22
CA ILE A 398 17.85 -3.33 -10.66
C ILE A 398 17.61 -4.64 -11.37
N ASN A 399 16.67 -4.65 -12.31
CA ASN A 399 16.51 -5.73 -13.29
C ASN A 399 17.36 -5.37 -14.52
N GLY A 400 18.59 -5.88 -14.54
CA GLY A 400 19.61 -5.54 -15.53
C GLY A 400 19.88 -6.67 -16.51
N LYS A 401 20.46 -6.31 -17.65
CA LYS A 401 20.88 -7.19 -18.74
C LYS A 401 22.33 -6.97 -19.18
N THR A 402 22.89 -5.78 -19.00
CA THR A 402 24.25 -5.46 -19.48
C THR A 402 25.30 -5.34 -18.38
N GLY A 403 24.91 -5.46 -17.11
CA GLY A 403 25.82 -5.44 -15.97
C GLY A 403 26.89 -6.53 -16.08
N LYS A 404 28.11 -6.25 -15.61
CA LYS A 404 29.24 -7.18 -15.70
C LYS A 404 29.67 -7.62 -14.31
N PRO A 405 29.71 -8.93 -14.01
CA PRO A 405 30.32 -9.43 -12.78
C PRO A 405 31.81 -9.08 -12.76
N ILE A 406 32.26 -8.48 -11.66
CA ILE A 406 33.68 -8.14 -11.45
C ILE A 406 34.25 -8.73 -10.16
N ASP A 407 33.52 -9.66 -9.55
CA ASP A 407 33.89 -10.40 -8.35
C ASP A 407 35.20 -11.19 -8.49
N PHE A 408 35.58 -11.57 -9.73
CA PHE A 408 36.88 -12.17 -10.02
C PHE A 408 38.09 -11.25 -9.74
N LEU A 409 37.87 -9.95 -9.53
CA LEU A 409 38.88 -8.96 -9.12
C LEU A 409 38.86 -8.66 -7.62
N SER A 410 37.97 -9.28 -6.84
CA SER A 410 37.86 -9.06 -5.39
C SER A 410 38.90 -9.85 -4.59
N GLU A 411 39.40 -9.26 -3.51
CA GLU A 411 40.24 -9.95 -2.51
C GLU A 411 39.41 -10.92 -1.64
N TYR A 412 38.08 -10.78 -1.60
CA TYR A 412 37.16 -11.54 -0.75
C TYR A 412 36.31 -12.54 -1.56
N LYS A 413 36.95 -13.65 -1.95
CA LYS A 413 36.34 -14.70 -2.77
C LYS A 413 35.06 -15.26 -2.13
N GLY A 414 33.95 -15.17 -2.89
CA GLY A 414 32.67 -15.83 -2.57
C GLY A 414 31.73 -15.02 -1.68
N THR A 415 32.19 -13.90 -1.11
CA THR A 415 31.38 -13.00 -0.28
C THR A 415 30.94 -11.74 -1.02
N GLU A 416 31.75 -11.24 -1.95
CA GLU A 416 31.38 -10.10 -2.79
C GLU A 416 30.85 -10.60 -4.14
N THR A 417 29.70 -10.09 -4.57
CA THR A 417 29.03 -10.46 -5.82
C THR A 417 28.75 -9.23 -6.66
N GLU A 418 29.76 -8.37 -6.77
CA GLU A 418 29.64 -7.08 -7.44
C GLU A 418 29.36 -7.24 -8.93
N VAL A 419 28.36 -6.50 -9.39
CA VAL A 419 28.00 -6.33 -10.79
C VAL A 419 28.03 -4.85 -11.12
N LEU A 420 28.82 -4.49 -12.13
CA LEU A 420 29.07 -3.11 -12.50
C LEU A 420 28.34 -2.76 -13.81
N PHE A 421 27.61 -1.65 -13.81
CA PHE A 421 27.00 -1.06 -15.01
C PHE A 421 27.83 0.12 -15.52
N LYS A 422 27.86 0.27 -16.85
CA LYS A 422 28.63 1.32 -17.52
C LYS A 422 28.04 2.72 -17.28
N PRO A 423 28.87 3.77 -17.40
CA PRO A 423 28.43 5.16 -17.42
C PRO A 423 27.31 5.37 -18.45
N GLY A 424 26.27 6.10 -18.06
CA GLY A 424 25.15 6.43 -18.95
C GLY A 424 24.23 5.26 -19.28
N THR A 425 24.31 4.14 -18.55
CA THR A 425 23.30 3.07 -18.68
C THR A 425 21.92 3.64 -18.31
N LYS A 426 20.91 3.29 -19.10
CA LYS A 426 19.55 3.83 -18.95
C LYS A 426 18.66 2.83 -18.25
N PHE A 427 17.94 3.32 -17.26
CA PHE A 427 16.99 2.53 -16.50
C PHE A 427 15.64 3.23 -16.47
N GLU A 428 14.57 2.51 -16.71
CA GLU A 428 13.23 2.94 -16.36
C GLU A 428 12.98 2.64 -14.89
N VAL A 429 12.54 3.65 -14.13
CA VAL A 429 12.08 3.46 -12.76
C VAL A 429 10.70 2.83 -12.83
N ILE A 430 10.58 1.56 -12.47
CA ILE A 430 9.31 0.83 -12.52
C ILE A 430 8.58 0.83 -11.18
N GLU A 431 9.28 1.12 -10.09
CA GLU A 431 8.70 1.20 -8.75
C GLU A 431 9.47 2.20 -7.88
N ARG A 432 8.76 2.88 -6.99
CA ARG A 432 9.33 3.69 -5.91
C ARG A 432 8.45 3.58 -4.68
N VAL A 433 9.06 3.37 -3.52
CA VAL A 433 8.40 3.28 -2.21
C VAL A 433 9.20 4.09 -1.21
N ASP A 434 8.62 5.16 -0.67
CA ASP A 434 9.25 5.98 0.37
C ASP A 434 8.62 5.61 1.73
N SER A 435 9.41 5.12 2.69
CA SER A 435 8.91 4.67 4.01
C SER A 435 9.94 4.91 5.12
N GLY A 436 9.51 5.55 6.21
CA GLY A 436 10.34 5.72 7.41
C GLY A 436 11.65 6.50 7.18
N GLY A 437 11.67 7.45 6.25
CA GLY A 437 12.88 8.20 5.87
C GLY A 437 13.83 7.43 4.96
N LYS A 438 13.40 6.29 4.41
CA LYS A 438 14.13 5.51 3.41
C LYS A 438 13.36 5.45 2.09
N THR A 439 14.09 5.35 0.99
CA THR A 439 13.54 5.27 -0.37
C THR A 439 13.91 3.92 -0.97
N ALA A 440 12.95 3.14 -1.44
CA ALA A 440 13.19 1.92 -2.20
C ALA A 440 12.79 2.15 -3.65
N LEU A 441 13.69 1.87 -4.60
CA LEU A 441 13.51 2.05 -6.03
C LEU A 441 13.64 0.69 -6.73
N THR A 442 12.81 0.45 -7.74
CA THR A 442 13.02 -0.66 -8.68
C THR A 442 13.26 -0.10 -10.07
N TYR A 443 14.40 -0.47 -10.66
CA TYR A 443 14.82 -0.09 -12.00
C TYR A 443 14.72 -1.27 -12.95
N LYS A 444 14.41 -0.99 -14.20
CA LYS A 444 14.48 -1.92 -15.32
C LYS A 444 15.39 -1.32 -16.38
N GLU A 445 16.45 -2.05 -16.74
CA GLU A 445 17.32 -1.61 -17.82
C GLU A 445 16.58 -1.60 -19.17
N LEU A 446 16.83 -0.55 -19.97
CA LEU A 446 16.19 -0.32 -21.26
C LEU A 446 16.93 -0.94 -22.44
#